data_AF-A0A650CTU4-F1
#
_entry.id   AF-A0A650CTU4-F1
#
_cell.length_a   1.000
_cell.length_b   1.000
_cell.length_c   1.000
_cell.angle_alpha   90.00
_cell.angle_beta   90.00
_cell.angle_gamma   90.00
#
_symmetry.space_group_name_H-M   'P 1'
#
loop_
_entity.id
_entity.type
_entity.pdbx_description
1 polymer ?
#
loop_
_entity_poly.entity_id
_entity_poly.type
_entity_poly.pdbx_seq_one_letter_code
_entity_poly.pdbx_strand_id
1 'polypeptide(L)' 'MSKWIQKAIKRKGRVHKYLERLYGKRAFTKDGDIKVEYLNKAIKHVKRAKLSKEEKRSLLSALYLAKRLKRMHK' A
#
# COMPACT_ATOMS: atom_id res chain seq x y z
N MET A 1 -9.80 -17.92 1.13
CA MET A 1 -8.37 -17.69 0.85
C MET A 1 -7.73 -17.00 2.05
N SER A 2 -6.54 -17.45 2.43
CA SER A 2 -6.04 -17.45 3.81
C SER A 2 -6.08 -16.14 4.61
N LYS A 3 -6.51 -16.28 5.88
CA LYS A 3 -6.38 -15.29 6.96
C LYS A 3 -4.97 -14.66 7.05
N TRP A 4 -3.93 -15.30 6.51
CA TRP A 4 -2.57 -14.76 6.45
C TRP A 4 -2.44 -13.52 5.55
N ILE A 5 -3.11 -13.47 4.39
CA ILE A 5 -3.07 -12.29 3.49
C ILE A 5 -3.77 -11.10 4.15
N GLN A 6 -4.93 -11.36 4.79
CA GLN A 6 -5.59 -10.34 5.60
C GLN A 6 -4.69 -9.87 6.74
N LYS A 7 -3.98 -10.77 7.44
CA LYS A 7 -3.05 -10.40 8.52
C LYS A 7 -1.84 -9.61 8.03
N ALA A 8 -1.35 -9.88 6.82
CA ALA A 8 -0.24 -9.14 6.20
C ALA A 8 -0.65 -7.73 5.73
N ILE A 9 -1.91 -7.56 5.31
CA ILE A 9 -2.50 -6.26 4.97
C ILE A 9 -2.88 -5.48 6.24
N LYS A 10 -3.40 -6.17 7.27
CA LYS A 10 -3.88 -5.59 8.55
C LYS A 10 -2.78 -5.32 9.58
N ARG A 11 -1.66 -6.05 9.56
CA ARG A 11 -0.47 -5.65 10.33
C ARG A 11 0.05 -4.37 9.70
N LYS A 12 0.23 -3.30 10.49
CA LYS A 12 0.71 -1.97 10.05
C LYS A 12 2.14 -2.04 9.47
N GLY A 13 2.27 -2.62 8.29
CA GLY A 13 3.52 -2.75 7.55
C GLY A 13 3.93 -1.43 6.91
N ARG A 14 5.06 -1.46 6.19
CA ARG A 14 5.63 -0.29 5.52
C ARG A 14 4.63 0.46 4.64
N VAL A 15 3.81 -0.27 3.87
CA VAL A 15 2.79 0.33 2.98
C VAL A 15 1.69 1.03 3.76
N HIS A 16 1.21 0.43 4.86
CA HIS A 16 0.19 1.03 5.71
C HIS A 16 0.69 2.35 6.32
N LYS A 17 1.86 2.33 6.96
CA LYS A 17 2.47 3.54 7.55
C LYS A 17 2.72 4.63 6.49
N TYR A 18 3.14 4.23 5.30
CA TYR A 18 3.38 5.16 4.20
C TYR A 18 2.08 5.84 3.72
N LEU A 19 1.01 5.06 3.52
CA LEU A 19 -0.29 5.60 3.14
C LEU A 19 -0.93 6.44 4.24
N GLU A 20 -0.76 6.05 5.49
CA GLU A 20 -1.21 6.81 6.66
C GLU A 20 -0.51 8.17 6.74
N ARG A 21 0.80 8.22 6.50
CA ARG A 21 1.56 9.48 6.43
C ARG A 21 1.12 10.36 5.25
N LEU A 22 0.88 9.77 4.08
CA LEU A 22 0.64 10.53 2.86
C LEU A 22 -0.81 10.99 2.71
N TYR A 23 -1.75 10.18 3.16
CA TYR A 23 -3.17 10.40 2.92
C TYR A 23 -4.01 10.37 4.19
N GLY A 24 -3.52 9.85 5.32
CA GLY A 24 -4.27 9.72 6.56
C GLY A 24 -5.35 8.62 6.51
N LYS A 25 -6.30 8.69 7.44
CA LYS A 25 -7.35 7.67 7.63
C LYS A 25 -8.22 7.41 6.38
N ARG A 26 -8.35 8.38 5.47
CA ARG A 26 -9.14 8.23 4.23
C ARG A 26 -8.63 7.15 3.28
N ALA A 27 -7.36 6.76 3.37
CA ALA A 27 -6.76 5.68 2.58
C ALA A 27 -7.22 4.27 2.99
N PHE A 28 -7.92 4.17 4.12
CA PHE A 28 -8.34 2.90 4.71
C PHE A 28 -9.88 2.80 4.74
N THR A 29 -10.40 1.58 4.72
CA THR A 29 -11.80 1.27 4.99
C THR A 29 -12.07 1.33 6.50
N LYS A 30 -13.34 1.23 6.91
CA LYS A 30 -13.71 1.18 8.33
C LYS A 30 -13.01 0.03 9.07
N ASP A 31 -12.76 -1.08 8.39
CA ASP A 31 -12.07 -2.27 8.92
C ASP A 31 -10.53 -2.15 8.94
N GLY A 32 -9.98 -0.99 8.56
CA GLY A 32 -8.54 -0.75 8.49
C GLY A 32 -7.87 -1.31 7.23
N ASP A 33 -8.65 -1.71 6.22
CA ASP A 33 -8.15 -2.30 4.99
C ASP A 33 -7.78 -1.21 3.97
N ILE A 34 -6.71 -1.40 3.19
CA ILE A 34 -6.26 -0.37 2.25
C ILE A 34 -7.19 -0.29 1.03
N LYS A 35 -7.64 0.93 0.70
CA LYS A 35 -8.39 1.22 -0.52
C LYS A 35 -7.47 1.18 -1.75
N VAL A 36 -7.89 0.45 -2.79
CA VAL A 36 -7.11 0.27 -4.04
C VAL A 36 -6.81 1.60 -4.74
N GLU A 37 -7.75 2.55 -4.71
CA GLU A 37 -7.54 3.88 -5.28
C GLU A 37 -6.33 4.61 -4.67
N TYR A 38 -6.10 4.45 -3.36
CA TYR A 38 -4.98 5.08 -2.66
C TYR A 38 -3.65 4.37 -2.91
N LEU A 39 -3.66 3.05 -3.15
CA LEU A 39 -2.47 2.34 -3.66
C LEU A 39 -2.06 2.89 -5.02
N ASN A 40 -3.00 3.10 -5.93
CA ASN A 40 -2.71 3.67 -7.26
C ASN A 40 -2.20 5.12 -7.15
N LYS A 41 -2.80 5.93 -6.28
CA LYS A 41 -2.33 7.31 -6.00
C LYS A 41 -0.91 7.30 -5.43
N ALA A 42 -0.60 6.42 -4.48
CA ALA A 42 0.74 6.27 -3.92
C ALA A 42 1.77 5.84 -4.96
N ILE A 43 1.44 4.88 -5.84
CA ILE A 43 2.33 4.46 -6.93
C ILE A 43 2.67 5.65 -7.84
N LYS A 44 1.66 6.46 -8.22
CA LYS A 44 1.88 7.68 -9.01
C LYS A 44 2.74 8.70 -8.27
N HIS A 45 2.50 8.87 -6.96
CA HIS A 45 3.28 9.76 -6.12
C HIS A 45 4.75 9.34 -6.04
N VAL A 46 5.05 8.07 -5.74
CA VAL A 46 6.43 7.56 -5.64
C VAL A 46 7.18 7.68 -6.98
N LYS A 47 6.51 7.44 -8.11
CA LYS A 47 7.12 7.65 -9.45
C LYS A 47 7.59 9.10 -9.65
N ARG A 48 6.82 10.08 -9.16
CA ARG A 48 7.08 11.52 -9.30
C ARG A 48 7.93 12.11 -8.15
N ALA A 49 8.04 11.42 -7.03
CA ALA A 49 8.78 11.90 -5.87
C ALA A 49 10.29 12.04 -6.17
N LYS A 50 10.96 13.00 -5.53
CA LYS A 50 12.42 13.11 -5.53
C LYS A 50 12.98 12.18 -4.45
N LEU A 51 13.12 10.91 -4.80
CA LEU A 51 13.69 9.83 -3.98
C LEU A 51 14.83 9.18 -4.76
N SER A 52 15.77 8.55 -4.06
CA SER A 52 16.82 7.77 -4.72
C SER A 52 16.21 6.61 -5.54
N LYS A 53 16.97 6.12 -6.53
CA LYS A 53 16.53 5.01 -7.41
C LYS A 53 16.18 3.77 -6.59
N GLU A 54 16.94 3.49 -5.54
CA GLU A 54 16.76 2.34 -4.67
C GLU A 54 15.51 2.47 -3.79
N GLU A 55 15.31 3.63 -3.15
CA GLU A 55 14.11 3.89 -2.35
C GLU A 55 12.84 3.81 -3.19
N LYS A 56 12.87 4.38 -4.41
CA LYS A 56 11.75 4.26 -5.37
C LYS A 56 11.46 2.81 -5.69
N ARG A 57 12.48 2.03 -6.05
CA ARG A 57 12.31 0.60 -6.40
C ARG A 57 11.72 -0.19 -5.24
N SER A 58 12.23 0.04 -4.03
CA SER A 58 11.80 -0.64 -2.82
C SER A 58 10.33 -0.31 -2.48
N LEU A 59 9.95 0.97 -2.49
CA LEU A 59 8.57 1.40 -2.22
C LEU A 59 7.59 0.94 -3.30
N LEU A 60 7.96 1.06 -4.58
CA LEU A 60 7.11 0.60 -5.68
C LEU A 60 6.87 -0.91 -5.61
N SER A 61 7.89 -1.70 -5.31
CA SER A 61 7.77 -3.16 -5.18
C SER A 61 6.77 -3.52 -4.07
N ALA A 62 6.86 -2.85 -2.92
CA ALA A 62 5.92 -3.05 -1.81
C ALA A 62 4.47 -2.64 -2.18
N LEU A 63 4.30 -1.50 -2.86
CA LEU A 63 2.99 -1.02 -3.31
C LEU A 63 2.36 -1.94 -4.36
N TYR A 64 3.15 -2.44 -5.31
CA TYR A 64 2.67 -3.38 -6.32
C TYR A 64 2.31 -4.74 -5.72
N LEU A 65 3.11 -5.24 -4.77
CA LEU A 65 2.78 -6.47 -4.04
C LEU A 65 1.46 -6.31 -3.28
N ALA A 66 1.28 -5.21 -2.55
CA ALA A 66 0.03 -4.92 -1.85
C ALA A 66 -1.17 -4.89 -2.81
N LYS A 67 -1.03 -4.24 -3.98
CA LYS A 67 -2.06 -4.22 -5.02
C LYS A 67 -2.36 -5.63 -5.56
N ARG A 68 -1.34 -6.45 -5.80
CA ARG A 68 -1.50 -7.83 -6.30
C ARG A 68 -2.23 -8.69 -5.28
N LEU A 69 -1.83 -8.64 -4.01
CA LEU A 69 -2.47 -9.37 -2.92
C LEU A 69 -3.94 -8.95 -2.76
N LYS A 70 -4.24 -7.65 -2.84
CA LYS A 70 -5.62 -7.16 -2.79
C LYS A 70 -6.47 -7.64 -3.97
N ARG A 71 -5.87 -7.78 -5.16
CA ARG A 71 -6.56 -8.34 -6.34
C ARG A 71 -6.84 -9.84 -6.18
N MET A 72 -5.89 -10.61 -5.64
CA MET A 72 -6.06 -12.05 -5.41
C MET A 72 -7.06 -12.38 -4.29
N HIS A 73 -7.34 -11.42 -3.41
CA HIS A 73 -8.34 -11.54 -2.34
C HIS A 73 -9.76 -11.21 -2.82
N LYS A 74 -9.90 -10.57 -3.99
CA LYS A 74 -11.20 -10.21 -4.55
C LYS A 74 -11.77 -11.39 -5.32
#